data_AF-A0A4Q6BR26-F1
#
_entry.id   AF-A0A4Q6BR26-F1
#
_cell.length_a   1.000
_cell.length_b   1.000
_cell.length_c   1.000
_cell.angle_alpha   90.00
_cell.angle_beta   90.00
_cell.angle_gamma   90.00
#
_symmetry.space_group_name_H-M   'P 1'
#
loop_
_entity.id
_entity.type
_entity.pdbx_description
1 polymer ?
#
loop_
_entity_poly.entity_id
_entity_poly.type
_entity_poly.pdbx_seq_one_letter_code
_entity_poly.pdbx_strand_id
1 'polypeptide(L)'
;MTLIPIGVWLVGVGLYSISAITFWSALAYVAVFHFMRQQYGFMRLYSRNDRSDKLAQWSSTLVIYLATLYPVIYWHSHQPRNFHWFIDGDFVTGLPAWVSQVTGVIYIAAALFYFVNEFKNAFSNRQAFNVPKNVLIVGTMASWYFGIVHFNGDMAFTVTNIVSHGIPYMALVWLYGERQTLREDSPRVFGKLNYSVFFSKLTFPLFIGVLLILAYIEEGLWAGFVWRDHLSAFGPLAALPPITAPDTLTWLIPLLTLPQATHYVLDGFIWRMKDSDANWQKVLFRKGSNV
;
A
#
# COMPACT_ATOMS: atom_id res chain seq x y z
N MET A 1 -13.12 11.47 -10.63
CA MET A 1 -12.21 11.26 -9.48
C MET A 1 -12.43 12.26 -8.35
N THR A 2 -12.81 13.51 -8.63
CA THR A 2 -12.99 14.58 -7.62
C THR A 2 -14.05 14.32 -6.55
N LEU A 3 -15.08 13.50 -6.82
CA LEU A 3 -16.12 13.16 -5.84
C LEU A 3 -15.83 11.90 -5.00
N ILE A 4 -14.72 11.19 -5.29
CA ILE A 4 -14.37 9.96 -4.57
C ILE A 4 -14.23 10.18 -3.06
N PRO A 5 -13.56 11.25 -2.57
CA PRO A 5 -13.47 11.48 -1.12
C PRO A 5 -14.84 11.61 -0.46
N ILE A 6 -15.79 12.32 -1.09
CA ILE A 6 -17.14 12.48 -0.53
C ILE A 6 -17.85 11.14 -0.44
N GLY A 7 -17.77 10.32 -1.50
CA GLY A 7 -18.35 8.97 -1.48
C GLY A 7 -17.72 8.06 -0.43
N VAL A 8 -16.39 8.06 -0.32
CA VAL A 8 -15.66 7.30 0.70
C VAL A 8 -16.07 7.72 2.11
N TRP A 9 -16.16 9.02 2.34
CA TRP A 9 -16.59 9.55 3.63
C TRP A 9 -18.03 9.12 3.99
N LEU A 10 -18.99 9.29 3.07
CA LEU A 10 -20.39 8.91 3.31
C LEU A 10 -20.56 7.40 3.56
N VAL A 11 -19.84 6.56 2.81
CA VAL A 11 -19.82 5.11 3.05
C VAL A 11 -19.21 4.80 4.42
N GLY A 12 -18.11 5.46 4.78
CA GLY A 12 -17.49 5.32 6.10
C GLY A 12 -18.43 5.70 7.23
N VAL A 13 -19.16 6.82 7.10
CA VAL A 13 -20.21 7.25 8.04
C VAL A 13 -21.28 6.18 8.19
N GLY A 14 -21.80 5.63 7.08
CA GLY A 14 -22.80 4.57 7.10
C GLY A 14 -22.31 3.26 7.73
N LEU A 15 -21.04 2.89 7.54
CA LEU A 15 -20.45 1.72 8.19
C LEU A 15 -20.25 1.93 9.69
N TYR A 16 -19.76 3.11 10.09
CA TYR A 16 -19.52 3.44 11.50
C TYR A 16 -20.83 3.57 12.28
N SER A 17 -21.90 4.05 11.63
CA SER A 17 -23.22 4.13 12.25
C SER A 17 -23.85 2.76 12.53
N ILE A 18 -23.40 1.69 11.86
CA ILE A 18 -23.78 0.30 12.21
C ILE A 18 -23.02 -0.11 13.47
N SER A 19 -21.69 -0.02 13.43
CA SER A 19 -20.81 -0.16 14.59
C SER A 19 -19.38 0.26 14.25
N ALA A 20 -18.60 0.61 15.26
CA ALA A 20 -17.17 0.87 15.09
C ALA A 20 -16.44 -0.34 14.48
N ILE A 21 -16.74 -1.57 14.94
CA ILE A 21 -16.04 -2.77 14.46
C ILE A 21 -16.35 -3.07 12.99
N THR A 22 -17.59 -2.83 12.54
CA THR A 22 -17.98 -2.96 11.13
C THR A 22 -17.16 -2.02 10.25
N PHE A 23 -17.02 -0.76 10.66
CA PHE A 23 -16.21 0.23 9.95
C PHE A 23 -14.74 -0.17 9.87
N TRP A 24 -14.12 -0.46 11.02
CA TRP A 24 -12.69 -0.77 11.08
C TRP A 24 -12.37 -2.07 10.35
N SER A 25 -13.23 -3.09 10.45
CA SER A 25 -13.06 -4.34 9.69
C SER A 25 -13.16 -4.11 8.19
N ALA A 26 -14.15 -3.34 7.74
CA ALA A 26 -14.30 -3.02 6.32
C ALA A 26 -13.08 -2.25 5.81
N LEU A 27 -12.62 -1.24 6.55
CA LEU A 27 -11.43 -0.47 6.19
C LEU A 27 -10.18 -1.35 6.17
N ALA A 28 -10.03 -2.28 7.13
CA ALA A 28 -8.92 -3.23 7.20
C ALA A 28 -8.86 -4.13 5.96
N TYR A 29 -9.97 -4.72 5.53
CA TYR A 29 -9.97 -5.53 4.31
C TYR A 29 -9.77 -4.72 3.03
N VAL A 30 -10.26 -3.48 2.97
CA VAL A 30 -9.95 -2.56 1.85
C VAL A 30 -8.46 -2.25 1.83
N ALA A 31 -7.83 -2.01 2.98
CA ALA A 31 -6.39 -1.79 3.11
C ALA A 31 -5.61 -3.03 2.66
N VAL A 32 -5.94 -4.22 3.18
CA VAL A 32 -5.31 -5.48 2.78
C VAL A 32 -5.38 -5.67 1.27
N PHE A 33 -6.56 -5.51 0.68
CA PHE A 33 -6.75 -5.63 -0.76
C PHE A 33 -5.88 -4.62 -1.53
N HIS A 34 -5.87 -3.35 -1.10
CA HIS A 34 -5.02 -2.30 -1.68
C HIS A 34 -3.54 -2.69 -1.64
N PHE A 35 -3.04 -3.12 -0.48
CA PHE A 35 -1.65 -3.55 -0.31
C PHE A 35 -1.30 -4.73 -1.21
N MET A 36 -2.17 -5.75 -1.31
CA MET A 36 -1.97 -6.89 -2.22
C MET A 36 -1.92 -6.44 -3.69
N ARG A 37 -2.84 -5.57 -4.11
CA ARG A 37 -2.91 -5.07 -5.48
C ARG A 37 -1.69 -4.24 -5.87
N GLN A 38 -1.14 -3.48 -4.94
CA GLN A 38 0.07 -2.70 -5.16
C GLN A 38 1.30 -3.58 -5.38
N GLN A 39 1.48 -4.64 -4.60
CA GLN A 39 2.60 -5.59 -4.80
C GLN A 39 2.52 -6.25 -6.18
N TYR A 40 1.32 -6.69 -6.59
CA TYR A 40 1.07 -7.18 -7.94
C TYR A 40 1.38 -6.12 -9.01
N GLY A 41 0.93 -4.88 -8.79
CA GLY A 41 1.13 -3.75 -9.68
C GLY A 41 2.61 -3.45 -9.95
N PHE A 42 3.43 -3.39 -8.90
CA PHE A 42 4.87 -3.24 -9.04
C PHE A 42 5.52 -4.43 -9.74
N MET A 43 5.09 -5.66 -9.46
CA MET A 43 5.61 -6.84 -10.16
C MET A 43 5.37 -6.72 -11.67
N ARG A 44 4.17 -6.33 -12.08
CA ARG A 44 3.82 -6.07 -13.49
C ARG A 44 4.65 -4.95 -14.09
N LEU A 45 4.95 -3.92 -13.31
CA LEU A 45 5.77 -2.80 -13.74
C LEU A 45 7.21 -3.22 -14.04
N TYR A 46 7.83 -4.02 -13.14
CA TYR A 46 9.20 -4.52 -13.31
C TYR A 46 9.30 -5.62 -14.37
N SER A 47 8.23 -6.39 -14.59
CA SER A 47 8.18 -7.46 -15.60
C SER A 47 7.73 -6.99 -16.98
N ARG A 48 7.49 -5.69 -17.21
CA ARG A 48 6.87 -5.20 -18.47
C ARG A 48 7.68 -5.49 -19.74
N ASN A 49 9.00 -5.59 -19.59
CA ASN A 49 9.94 -5.87 -20.68
C ASN A 49 10.40 -7.33 -20.67
N ASP A 50 9.82 -8.18 -19.80
CA ASP A 50 10.13 -9.61 -19.78
C ASP A 50 9.64 -10.25 -21.08
N ARG A 51 10.54 -11.00 -21.73
CA ARG A 51 10.22 -11.87 -22.87
C ARG A 51 9.85 -13.27 -22.39
N SER A 52 9.16 -13.34 -21.26
CA SER A 52 8.80 -14.59 -20.60
C SER A 52 7.53 -15.16 -21.20
N ASP A 53 7.45 -16.49 -21.25
CA ASP A 53 6.26 -17.18 -21.72
C ASP A 53 5.07 -16.98 -20.76
N LYS A 54 3.88 -17.39 -21.21
CA LYS A 54 2.65 -17.24 -20.40
C LYS A 54 2.75 -17.98 -19.06
N LEU A 55 3.49 -19.09 -19.00
CA LEU A 55 3.63 -19.89 -17.79
C LEU A 55 4.45 -19.15 -16.72
N ALA A 56 5.56 -18.54 -17.11
CA ALA A 56 6.39 -17.74 -16.23
C ALA A 56 5.66 -16.50 -15.71
N GLN A 57 4.92 -15.79 -16.58
CA GLN A 57 4.08 -14.65 -16.17
C GLN A 57 2.98 -15.06 -15.19
N TRP A 58 2.35 -16.21 -15.44
CA TRP A 58 1.34 -16.77 -14.55
C TRP A 58 1.95 -17.17 -13.20
N SER A 59 3.11 -17.83 -13.19
CA SER A 59 3.80 -18.22 -11.94
C SER A 59 4.21 -17.00 -11.10
N SER A 60 4.67 -15.91 -11.74
CA SER A 60 4.98 -14.64 -11.07
C SER A 60 3.72 -14.02 -10.44
N THR A 61 2.58 -14.11 -11.13
CA THR A 61 1.30 -13.63 -10.63
C THR A 61 0.79 -14.48 -9.47
N LEU A 62 0.90 -15.81 -9.58
CA LEU A 62 0.49 -16.73 -8.55
C LEU A 62 1.30 -16.51 -7.26
N VAL A 63 2.64 -16.46 -7.36
CA VAL A 63 3.49 -16.33 -6.18
C VAL A 63 3.30 -14.99 -5.48
N ILE A 64 3.13 -13.87 -6.20
CA ILE A 64 2.95 -12.56 -5.55
C ILE A 64 1.62 -12.46 -4.79
N TYR A 65 0.55 -13.08 -5.32
CA TYR A 65 -0.71 -13.15 -4.59
C TYR A 65 -0.63 -14.10 -3.41
N LEU A 66 -0.01 -15.27 -3.55
CA LEU A 66 0.12 -16.21 -2.43
C LEU A 66 1.05 -15.68 -1.32
N ALA A 67 2.11 -14.93 -1.69
CA ALA A 67 3.01 -14.28 -0.74
C ALA A 67 2.28 -13.31 0.20
N THR A 68 1.18 -12.71 -0.25
CA THR A 68 0.39 -11.75 0.52
C THR A 68 -0.88 -12.39 1.12
N LEU A 69 -1.50 -13.34 0.43
CA LEU A 69 -2.71 -14.02 0.87
C LEU A 69 -2.46 -15.06 1.97
N TYR A 70 -1.38 -15.85 1.86
CA TYR A 70 -1.09 -16.87 2.87
C TYR A 70 -0.95 -16.27 4.29
N PRO A 71 -0.19 -15.18 4.50
CA PRO A 71 -0.08 -14.56 5.83
C PRO A 71 -1.43 -14.04 6.37
N VAL A 72 -2.31 -13.54 5.51
CA VAL A 72 -3.67 -13.12 5.91
C VAL A 72 -4.53 -14.31 6.33
N ILE A 73 -4.48 -15.42 5.59
CA ILE A 73 -5.15 -16.67 5.97
C ILE A 73 -4.57 -17.23 7.28
N TYR A 74 -3.25 -17.12 7.46
CA TYR A 74 -2.60 -17.48 8.71
C TYR A 74 -3.15 -16.64 9.88
N TRP A 75 -3.30 -15.32 9.72
CA TRP A 75 -3.91 -14.44 10.72
C TRP A 75 -5.32 -14.91 11.11
N HIS A 76 -6.19 -15.17 10.14
CA HIS A 76 -7.57 -15.61 10.39
C HIS A 76 -7.67 -16.97 11.13
N SER A 77 -6.63 -17.79 11.05
CA SER A 77 -6.58 -19.14 11.62
C SER A 77 -5.75 -19.26 12.90
N HIS A 78 -5.00 -18.21 13.28
CA HIS A 78 -4.11 -18.22 14.43
C HIS A 78 -4.40 -17.00 15.30
N GLN A 79 -5.10 -17.23 16.41
CA GLN A 79 -5.38 -16.24 17.44
C GLN A 79 -4.93 -16.77 18.81
N PRO A 80 -4.60 -15.89 19.77
CA PRO A 80 -4.51 -14.42 19.65
C PRO A 80 -3.27 -13.94 18.87
N ARG A 81 -3.33 -12.74 18.32
CA ARG A 81 -2.17 -12.00 17.77
C ARG A 81 -1.83 -10.81 18.67
N ASN A 82 -0.57 -10.38 18.68
CA ASN A 82 -0.13 -9.22 19.47
C ASN A 82 -0.11 -7.92 18.65
N PHE A 83 -0.88 -7.87 17.58
CA PHE A 83 -0.99 -6.73 16.67
C PHE A 83 -2.36 -6.75 16.02
N HIS A 84 -2.81 -5.57 15.61
CA HIS A 84 -4.04 -5.34 14.88
C HIS A 84 -3.71 -4.57 13.61
N TRP A 85 -4.62 -4.52 12.64
CA TRP A 85 -4.41 -3.69 11.47
C TRP A 85 -4.67 -2.21 11.79
N PHE A 86 -5.77 -1.95 12.49
CA PHE A 86 -6.18 -0.65 13.02
C PHE A 86 -6.57 -0.70 14.48
N ILE A 87 -7.42 -1.66 14.87
CA ILE A 87 -7.91 -1.82 16.24
C ILE A 87 -8.11 -3.28 16.59
N ASP A 88 -8.20 -3.60 17.87
CA ASP A 88 -8.53 -4.95 18.31
C ASP A 88 -9.88 -5.44 17.73
N GLY A 89 -9.88 -6.66 17.21
CA GLY A 89 -11.06 -7.31 16.60
C GLY A 89 -11.39 -6.91 15.16
N ASP A 90 -10.57 -6.11 14.48
CA ASP A 90 -10.80 -5.67 13.09
C ASP A 90 -10.70 -6.78 12.03
N PHE A 91 -10.13 -7.93 12.37
CA PHE A 91 -10.07 -9.10 11.52
C PHE A 91 -11.06 -10.16 11.97
N VAL A 92 -11.71 -10.80 11.00
CA VAL A 92 -12.53 -11.99 11.27
C VAL A 92 -11.60 -13.11 11.75
N THR A 93 -12.04 -13.87 12.74
CA THR A 93 -11.25 -14.96 13.31
C THR A 93 -12.03 -16.27 13.28
N GLY A 94 -11.34 -17.39 13.52
CA GLY A 94 -11.97 -18.70 13.65
C GLY A 94 -11.86 -19.59 12.42
N LEU A 95 -10.99 -19.27 11.45
CA LEU A 95 -10.65 -20.25 10.42
C LEU A 95 -9.93 -21.45 11.07
N PRO A 96 -10.28 -22.70 10.71
CA PRO A 96 -9.57 -23.86 11.20
C PRO A 96 -8.09 -23.84 10.82
N ALA A 97 -7.21 -24.30 11.72
CA ALA A 97 -5.76 -24.32 11.49
C ALA A 97 -5.33 -25.10 10.23
N TRP A 98 -6.09 -26.11 9.80
CA TRP A 98 -5.78 -26.86 8.59
C TRP A 98 -5.85 -25.98 7.32
N VAL A 99 -6.66 -24.90 7.32
CA VAL A 99 -6.79 -23.99 6.18
C VAL A 99 -5.46 -23.28 5.90
N SER A 100 -4.79 -22.78 6.94
CA SER A 100 -3.46 -22.17 6.79
C SER A 100 -2.38 -23.21 6.48
N GLN A 101 -2.47 -24.43 7.00
CA GLN A 101 -1.54 -25.50 6.64
C GLN A 101 -1.61 -25.85 5.14
N VAL A 102 -2.82 -26.07 4.60
CA VAL A 102 -3.03 -26.38 3.17
C VAL A 102 -2.57 -25.22 2.30
N THR A 103 -2.96 -24.00 2.64
CA THR A 103 -2.54 -22.81 1.87
C THR A 103 -1.05 -22.54 1.98
N GLY A 104 -0.40 -22.87 3.10
CA GLY A 104 1.05 -22.82 3.26
C GLY A 104 1.77 -23.80 2.33
N VAL A 105 1.28 -25.03 2.21
CA VAL A 105 1.82 -26.02 1.24
C VAL A 105 1.66 -25.51 -0.19
N ILE A 106 0.48 -24.98 -0.55
CA ILE A 106 0.23 -24.39 -1.88
C ILE A 106 1.18 -23.22 -2.15
N TYR A 107 1.38 -22.34 -1.15
CA TYR A 107 2.29 -21.20 -1.26
C TYR A 107 3.73 -21.64 -1.50
N ILE A 108 4.25 -22.60 -0.72
CA ILE A 108 5.61 -23.11 -0.90
C ILE A 108 5.76 -23.77 -2.27
N ALA A 109 4.80 -24.60 -2.70
CA ALA A 109 4.81 -25.22 -4.01
C ALA A 109 4.81 -24.19 -5.15
N ALA A 110 4.01 -23.13 -5.02
CA ALA A 110 3.97 -22.03 -6.00
C ALA A 110 5.27 -21.23 -6.03
N ALA A 111 5.90 -20.99 -4.86
CA ALA A 111 7.19 -20.31 -4.77
C ALA A 111 8.30 -21.14 -5.44
N LEU A 112 8.37 -22.44 -5.15
CA LEU A 112 9.32 -23.35 -5.79
C LEU A 112 9.10 -23.39 -7.31
N PHE A 113 7.84 -23.52 -7.74
CA PHE A 113 7.48 -23.50 -9.16
C PHE A 113 7.90 -22.20 -9.85
N TYR A 114 7.67 -21.06 -9.21
CA TYR A 114 8.10 -19.75 -9.69
C TYR A 114 9.63 -19.70 -9.88
N PHE A 115 10.41 -20.02 -8.85
CA PHE A 115 11.87 -19.96 -8.94
C PHE A 115 12.43 -20.94 -9.98
N VAL A 116 11.89 -22.16 -10.07
CA VAL A 116 12.27 -23.11 -11.12
C VAL A 116 12.06 -22.52 -12.52
N ASN A 117 10.92 -21.89 -12.78
CA ASN A 117 10.64 -21.26 -14.07
C ASN A 117 11.55 -20.05 -14.32
N GLU A 118 11.80 -19.23 -13.30
CA GLU A 118 12.67 -18.06 -13.41
C GLU A 118 14.11 -18.46 -13.76
N PHE A 119 14.66 -19.45 -13.05
CA PHE A 119 16.00 -19.97 -13.34
C PHE A 119 16.06 -20.64 -14.71
N LYS A 120 15.08 -21.49 -15.07
CA LYS A 120 15.02 -22.10 -16.40
C LYS A 120 15.04 -21.07 -17.52
N ASN A 121 14.29 -19.98 -17.39
CA ASN A 121 14.25 -18.90 -18.38
C ASN A 121 15.57 -18.12 -18.46
N ALA A 122 16.23 -17.90 -17.31
CA ALA A 122 17.53 -17.26 -17.26
C ALA A 122 18.63 -18.12 -17.92
N PHE A 123 18.66 -19.43 -17.67
CA PHE A 123 19.68 -20.34 -18.20
C PHE A 123 19.46 -20.76 -19.66
N SER A 124 18.22 -20.74 -20.16
CA SER A 124 17.93 -21.16 -21.54
C SER A 124 18.24 -20.08 -22.61
N ASN A 125 18.98 -19.02 -22.26
CA ASN A 125 19.27 -17.84 -23.11
C ASN A 125 18.02 -17.14 -23.69
N ARG A 126 16.84 -17.39 -23.11
CA ARG A 126 15.57 -16.76 -23.56
C ARG A 126 15.39 -15.36 -22.97
N GLN A 127 16.00 -15.08 -21.82
CA GLN A 127 15.98 -13.76 -21.19
C GLN A 127 17.11 -13.62 -20.13
N ALA A 128 17.63 -12.40 -19.93
CA ALA A 128 18.44 -12.10 -18.75
C ALA A 128 17.60 -12.13 -17.46
N PHE A 129 18.20 -12.58 -16.35
CA PHE A 129 17.55 -12.63 -15.03
C PHE A 129 17.09 -11.24 -14.58
N ASN A 130 15.78 -11.06 -14.37
CA ASN A 130 15.21 -9.76 -13.99
C ASN A 130 15.39 -9.52 -12.49
N VAL A 131 16.55 -8.99 -12.10
CA VAL A 131 16.89 -8.72 -10.69
C VAL A 131 15.81 -7.85 -10.00
N PRO A 132 15.36 -6.70 -10.55
CA PRO A 132 14.36 -5.87 -9.88
C PRO A 132 13.05 -6.59 -9.55
N LYS A 133 12.52 -7.39 -10.49
CA LYS A 133 11.30 -8.18 -10.27
C LYS A 133 11.48 -9.21 -9.17
N ASN A 134 12.61 -9.93 -9.18
CA ASN A 134 12.89 -10.98 -8.20
C ASN A 134 13.13 -10.40 -6.80
N VAL A 135 13.85 -9.27 -6.70
CA VAL A 135 14.05 -8.54 -5.44
C VAL A 135 12.71 -8.07 -4.88
N LEU A 136 11.80 -7.56 -5.73
CA LEU A 136 10.45 -7.22 -5.30
C LEU A 136 9.72 -8.44 -4.74
N ILE A 137 9.64 -9.55 -5.49
CA ILE A 137 8.90 -10.74 -5.07
C ILE A 137 9.46 -11.31 -3.76
N VAL A 138 10.78 -11.49 -3.66
CA VAL A 138 11.44 -11.96 -2.44
C VAL A 138 11.22 -10.98 -1.29
N GLY A 139 11.31 -9.68 -1.55
CA GLY A 139 11.03 -8.63 -0.58
C GLY A 139 9.61 -8.70 -0.04
N THR A 140 8.61 -8.89 -0.92
CA THR A 140 7.20 -9.08 -0.53
C THR A 140 7.01 -10.36 0.30
N MET A 141 7.59 -11.48 -0.14
CA MET A 141 7.53 -12.76 0.59
C MET A 141 8.11 -12.60 2.00
N ALA A 142 9.27 -11.96 2.12
CA ALA A 142 9.93 -11.73 3.40
C ALA A 142 9.12 -10.77 4.27
N SER A 143 8.72 -9.60 3.75
CA SER A 143 8.03 -8.58 4.56
C SER A 143 6.71 -9.09 5.12
N TRP A 144 5.88 -9.74 4.30
CA TRP A 144 4.59 -10.27 4.76
C TRP A 144 4.74 -11.46 5.70
N TYR A 145 5.66 -12.38 5.41
CA TYR A 145 5.88 -13.53 6.28
C TYR A 145 6.43 -13.12 7.65
N PHE A 146 7.47 -12.27 7.68
CA PHE A 146 8.05 -11.83 8.93
C PHE A 146 7.13 -10.91 9.71
N GLY A 147 6.45 -9.98 9.03
CA GLY A 147 5.51 -9.05 9.64
C GLY A 147 4.28 -9.75 10.23
N ILE A 148 3.68 -10.71 9.53
CA ILE A 148 2.38 -11.28 9.92
C ILE A 148 2.51 -12.69 10.48
N VAL A 149 3.45 -13.53 10.08
CA VAL A 149 3.52 -14.94 10.54
C VAL A 149 4.54 -15.11 11.66
N HIS A 150 5.80 -14.74 11.40
CA HIS A 150 6.93 -15.12 12.26
C HIS A 150 7.04 -14.32 13.56
N PHE A 151 7.10 -12.99 13.51
CA PHE A 151 7.45 -12.18 14.69
C PHE A 151 6.29 -11.93 15.65
N ASN A 152 5.04 -11.99 15.17
CA ASN A 152 3.84 -11.72 15.97
C ASN A 152 3.98 -10.50 16.91
N GLY A 153 4.38 -9.36 16.34
CA GLY A 153 4.61 -8.15 17.11
C GLY A 153 4.26 -6.90 16.28
N ASP A 154 3.64 -5.94 16.94
CA ASP A 154 3.10 -4.73 16.30
C ASP A 154 4.15 -3.95 15.51
N MET A 155 5.30 -3.65 16.12
CA MET A 155 6.39 -2.94 15.44
C MET A 155 6.92 -3.69 14.21
N ALA A 156 7.02 -5.03 14.28
CA ALA A 156 7.49 -5.83 13.16
C ALA A 156 6.49 -5.81 12.01
N PHE A 157 5.20 -5.98 12.31
CA PHE A 157 4.10 -5.87 11.35
C PHE A 157 4.10 -4.49 10.69
N THR A 158 4.06 -3.43 11.48
CA THR A 158 4.00 -2.04 11.02
C THR A 158 5.21 -1.66 10.17
N VAL A 159 6.44 -1.91 10.63
CA VAL A 159 7.65 -1.55 9.87
C VAL A 159 7.74 -2.31 8.55
N THR A 160 7.55 -3.63 8.57
CA THR A 160 7.67 -4.44 7.34
C THR A 160 6.61 -4.08 6.32
N ASN A 161 5.38 -3.79 6.76
CA ASN A 161 4.26 -3.47 5.88
C ASN A 161 4.37 -2.04 5.34
N ILE A 162 4.65 -1.05 6.19
CA ILE A 162 4.80 0.36 5.78
C ILE A 162 6.01 0.55 4.87
N VAL A 163 7.18 -0.01 5.21
CA VAL A 163 8.40 0.20 4.42
C VAL A 163 8.28 -0.45 3.04
N SER A 164 7.76 -1.68 2.97
CA SER A 164 7.60 -2.40 1.69
C SER A 164 6.51 -1.84 0.80
N HIS A 165 5.64 -0.97 1.33
CA HIS A 165 4.55 -0.34 0.61
C HIS A 165 4.80 1.15 0.30
N GLY A 166 5.09 1.93 1.34
CA GLY A 166 5.20 3.38 1.30
C GLY A 166 6.44 3.88 0.56
N ILE A 167 7.61 3.26 0.73
CA ILE A 167 8.83 3.70 0.04
C ILE A 167 8.69 3.56 -1.49
N PRO A 168 8.27 2.41 -2.04
CA PRO A 168 8.04 2.28 -3.47
C PRO A 168 7.04 3.32 -4.01
N TYR A 169 5.98 3.63 -3.25
CA TYR A 169 4.98 4.61 -3.67
C TYR A 169 5.52 6.05 -3.65
N MET A 170 6.23 6.44 -2.59
CA MET A 170 6.91 7.75 -2.52
C MET A 170 7.89 7.92 -3.69
N ALA A 171 8.66 6.87 -4.01
CA ALA A 171 9.55 6.88 -5.17
C ALA A 171 8.78 7.03 -6.49
N LEU A 172 7.63 6.36 -6.64
CA LEU A 172 6.77 6.49 -7.82
C LEU A 172 6.24 7.92 -7.99
N VAL A 173 5.73 8.53 -6.91
CA VAL A 173 5.23 9.91 -6.90
C VAL A 173 6.36 10.89 -7.24
N TRP A 174 7.54 10.71 -6.64
CA TRP A 174 8.71 11.53 -6.93
C TRP A 174 9.12 11.45 -8.40
N LEU A 175 9.30 10.23 -8.93
CA LEU A 175 9.69 10.01 -10.32
C LEU A 175 8.65 10.52 -11.32
N TYR A 176 7.36 10.39 -10.97
CA TYR A 176 6.28 10.96 -11.77
C TYR A 176 6.37 12.48 -11.81
N GLY A 177 6.55 13.10 -10.64
CA GLY A 177 6.71 14.54 -10.52
C GLY A 177 7.91 15.06 -11.29
N GLU A 178 9.09 14.45 -11.11
CA GLU A 178 10.32 14.78 -11.81
C GLU A 178 10.14 14.72 -13.34
N ARG A 179 9.51 13.66 -13.86
CA ARG A 179 9.26 13.54 -15.31
C ARG A 179 8.23 14.53 -15.83
N GLN A 180 7.31 14.96 -14.99
CA GLN A 180 6.33 15.98 -15.37
C GLN A 180 6.98 17.36 -15.53
N THR A 181 8.10 17.63 -14.85
CA THR A 181 8.90 18.86 -15.02
C THR A 181 9.55 18.97 -16.40
N LEU A 182 9.80 17.84 -17.06
CA LEU A 182 10.39 17.78 -18.40
C LEU A 182 9.38 18.10 -19.52
N ARG A 183 8.10 18.35 -19.18
CA ARG A 183 7.06 18.72 -20.14
C ARG A 183 7.00 20.23 -20.28
N GLU A 184 6.87 20.72 -21.52
CA GLU A 184 6.69 22.14 -21.82
C GLU A 184 5.47 22.73 -21.10
N ASP A 185 4.37 21.97 -21.03
CA ASP A 185 3.15 22.31 -20.26
C ASP A 185 3.19 21.81 -18.81
N SER A 186 4.34 21.96 -18.12
CA SER A 186 4.44 21.52 -16.73
C SER A 186 3.42 22.28 -15.84
N PRO A 187 2.57 21.57 -15.07
CA PRO A 187 1.56 22.21 -14.22
C PRO A 187 2.24 22.97 -13.07
N ARG A 188 1.63 24.05 -12.58
CA ARG A 188 2.17 24.77 -11.41
C ARG A 188 1.64 24.18 -10.11
N VAL A 189 2.52 23.97 -9.12
CA VAL A 189 2.12 23.64 -7.75
C VAL A 189 1.50 24.88 -7.11
N PHE A 190 0.27 24.76 -6.60
CA PHE A 190 -0.51 25.87 -6.02
C PHE A 190 -0.62 27.11 -6.94
N GLY A 191 -0.53 26.92 -8.27
CA GLY A 191 -0.61 28.00 -9.26
C GLY A 191 0.57 28.97 -9.30
N LYS A 192 1.51 28.90 -8.36
CA LYS A 192 2.59 29.88 -8.18
C LYS A 192 3.99 29.27 -8.27
N LEU A 193 4.18 28.03 -7.83
CA LEU A 193 5.47 27.36 -7.86
C LEU A 193 5.58 26.50 -9.12
N ASN A 194 6.67 26.66 -9.85
CA ASN A 194 6.94 25.80 -11.00
C ASN A 194 7.15 24.36 -10.51
N TYR A 195 6.48 23.37 -11.12
CA TYR A 195 6.64 21.94 -10.76
C TYR A 195 8.12 21.52 -10.77
N SER A 196 8.89 22.12 -11.68
CA SER A 196 10.34 21.92 -11.84
C SER A 196 11.15 22.24 -10.59
N VAL A 197 10.69 23.18 -9.76
CA VAL A 197 11.37 23.54 -8.52
C VAL A 197 11.03 22.53 -7.43
N PHE A 198 9.80 22.01 -7.38
CA PHE A 198 9.35 21.13 -6.29
C PHE A 198 9.85 19.68 -6.40
N PHE A 199 10.03 19.17 -7.61
CA PHE A 199 10.53 17.80 -7.86
C PHE A 199 11.99 17.77 -8.34
N SER A 200 12.82 18.72 -7.89
CA SER A 200 14.26 18.76 -8.19
C SER A 200 15.05 18.00 -7.12
N LYS A 201 16.25 17.51 -7.42
CA LYS A 201 17.11 16.85 -6.42
C LYS A 201 17.36 17.70 -5.16
N LEU A 202 17.41 19.03 -5.32
CA LEU A 202 17.60 19.98 -4.22
C LEU A 202 16.37 20.10 -3.31
N THR A 203 15.18 19.78 -3.81
CA THR A 203 13.91 19.88 -3.09
C THR A 203 13.36 18.53 -2.60
N PHE A 204 14.12 17.45 -2.78
CA PHE A 204 13.79 16.16 -2.16
C PHE A 204 13.60 16.26 -0.64
N PRO A 205 14.46 16.98 0.13
CA PRO A 205 14.23 17.19 1.56
C PRO A 205 12.92 17.95 1.85
N LEU A 206 12.53 18.90 0.98
CA LEU A 206 11.27 19.62 1.11
C LEU A 206 10.08 18.68 0.89
N PHE A 207 10.13 17.80 -0.12
CA PHE A 207 9.09 16.79 -0.35
C PHE A 207 8.90 15.89 0.87
N ILE A 208 9.98 15.37 1.42
CA ILE A 208 9.93 14.56 2.65
C ILE A 208 9.41 15.40 3.83
N GLY A 209 9.87 16.64 3.98
CA GLY A 209 9.42 17.55 5.04
C GLY A 209 7.91 17.80 4.99
N VAL A 210 7.33 18.00 3.80
CA VAL A 210 5.88 18.14 3.62
C VAL A 210 5.15 16.87 4.04
N LEU A 211 5.62 15.69 3.64
CA LEU A 211 5.00 14.42 4.05
C LEU A 211 5.05 14.23 5.57
N LEU A 212 6.17 14.55 6.21
CA LEU A 212 6.33 14.46 7.66
C LEU A 212 5.41 15.44 8.40
N ILE A 213 5.25 16.67 7.91
CA ILE A 213 4.33 17.65 8.50
C ILE A 213 2.88 17.15 8.39
N LEU A 214 2.48 16.66 7.22
CA LEU A 214 1.13 16.12 7.01
C LEU A 214 0.87 14.92 7.91
N ALA A 215 1.81 13.97 7.99
CA ALA A 215 1.71 12.82 8.88
C ALA A 215 1.66 13.22 10.36
N TYR A 216 2.46 14.20 10.78
CA TYR A 216 2.44 14.73 12.14
C TYR A 216 1.11 15.37 12.51
N ILE A 217 0.52 16.14 11.59
CA ILE A 217 -0.80 16.75 11.80
C ILE A 217 -1.87 15.66 11.86
N GLU A 218 -1.87 14.72 10.92
CA GLU A 218 -2.85 13.61 10.87
C GLU A 218 -2.82 12.78 12.16
N GLU A 219 -1.64 12.31 12.56
CA GLU A 219 -1.46 11.53 13.79
C GLU A 219 -1.79 12.38 15.03
N GLY A 220 -1.43 13.67 15.04
CA GLY A 220 -1.75 14.57 16.14
C GLY A 220 -3.25 14.84 16.28
N LEU A 221 -4.03 14.83 15.19
CA LEU A 221 -5.49 14.91 15.24
C LEU A 221 -6.11 13.63 15.80
N TRP A 222 -5.58 12.47 15.41
CA TRP A 222 -5.96 11.17 15.98
C TRP A 222 -5.68 11.11 17.48
N ALA A 223 -4.45 11.43 17.90
CA ALA A 223 -4.04 11.45 19.29
C ALA A 223 -4.83 12.51 20.10
N GLY A 224 -5.03 13.70 19.54
CA GLY A 224 -5.72 14.80 20.21
C GLY A 224 -7.19 14.48 20.50
N PHE A 225 -7.94 14.07 19.47
CA PHE A 225 -9.39 13.89 19.55
C PHE A 225 -9.85 12.49 19.99
N VAL A 226 -9.13 11.43 19.61
CA VAL A 226 -9.65 10.05 19.69
C VAL A 226 -8.81 9.18 20.63
N TRP A 227 -7.55 8.90 20.27
CA TRP A 227 -6.76 7.86 20.94
C TRP A 227 -6.14 8.30 22.26
N ARG A 228 -5.77 9.58 22.36
CA ARG A 228 -5.10 10.15 23.55
C ARG A 228 -3.75 9.50 23.89
N ASP A 229 -3.14 8.84 22.91
CA ASP A 229 -1.82 8.21 23.04
C ASP A 229 -0.68 9.18 22.70
N HIS A 230 0.49 8.97 23.31
CA HIS A 230 1.74 9.69 23.03
C HIS A 230 1.61 11.23 22.95
N LEU A 231 0.67 11.83 23.69
CA LEU A 231 0.32 13.24 23.62
C LEU A 231 1.50 14.20 23.77
N SER A 232 2.52 13.83 24.55
CA SER A 232 3.75 14.63 24.70
C SER A 232 4.47 14.91 23.38
N ALA A 233 4.24 14.10 22.34
CA ALA A 233 4.83 14.28 21.01
C ALA A 233 4.13 15.38 20.18
N PHE A 234 2.88 15.75 20.51
CA PHE A 234 2.00 16.51 19.60
C PHE A 234 1.80 17.99 19.97
N GLY A 235 2.52 18.50 20.96
CA GLY A 235 2.54 19.93 21.29
C GLY A 235 1.13 20.54 21.43
N PRO A 236 0.76 21.57 20.65
CA PRO A 236 -0.58 22.17 20.72
C PRO A 236 -1.74 21.21 20.41
N LEU A 237 -1.53 20.21 19.56
CA LEU A 237 -2.58 19.23 19.21
C LEU A 237 -2.93 18.33 20.41
N ALA A 238 -2.02 18.17 21.37
CA ALA A 238 -2.27 17.44 22.60
C ALA A 238 -3.36 18.09 23.49
N ALA A 239 -3.55 19.41 23.33
CA ALA A 239 -4.55 20.19 24.07
C ALA A 239 -5.96 20.11 23.46
N LEU A 240 -6.13 19.42 22.33
CA LEU A 240 -7.46 19.19 21.75
C LEU A 240 -8.34 18.39 22.73
N PRO A 241 -9.65 18.71 22.82
CA PRO A 241 -10.55 18.02 23.73
C PRO A 241 -10.83 16.60 23.22
N PRO A 242 -10.87 15.58 24.10
CA PRO A 242 -11.28 14.24 23.70
C PRO A 242 -12.75 14.24 23.25
N ILE A 243 -13.02 13.60 22.11
CA ILE A 243 -14.37 13.43 21.57
C ILE A 243 -14.83 12.00 21.87
N THR A 244 -15.83 11.88 22.73
CA THR A 244 -16.39 10.58 23.13
C THR A 244 -17.85 10.39 22.72
N ALA A 245 -18.51 11.47 22.28
CA ALA A 245 -19.90 11.45 21.85
C ALA A 245 -20.06 10.55 20.59
N PRO A 246 -20.86 9.47 20.64
CA PRO A 246 -20.99 8.51 19.53
C PRO A 246 -21.45 9.16 18.22
N ASP A 247 -22.40 10.10 18.32
CA ASP A 247 -22.93 10.82 17.15
C ASP A 247 -21.82 11.63 16.45
N THR A 248 -20.94 12.29 17.22
CA THR A 248 -19.81 13.03 16.67
C THR A 248 -18.75 12.11 16.08
N LEU A 249 -18.45 11.00 16.76
CA LEU A 249 -17.49 10.00 16.27
C LEU A 249 -17.92 9.38 14.94
N THR A 250 -19.21 9.23 14.71
CA THR A 250 -19.78 8.71 13.45
C THR A 250 -19.39 9.55 12.24
N TRP A 251 -19.19 10.86 12.42
CA TRP A 251 -18.72 11.75 11.37
C TRP A 251 -17.20 11.94 11.38
N LEU A 252 -16.62 12.04 12.58
CA LEU A 252 -15.22 12.36 12.79
C LEU A 252 -14.29 11.21 12.40
N ILE A 253 -14.58 9.97 12.80
CA ILE A 253 -13.70 8.83 12.53
C ILE A 253 -13.55 8.59 11.02
N PRO A 254 -14.63 8.50 10.22
CA PRO A 254 -14.50 8.42 8.76
C PRO A 254 -13.77 9.61 8.15
N LEU A 255 -13.94 10.82 8.72
CA LEU A 255 -13.25 12.01 8.24
C LEU A 255 -11.75 11.95 8.47
N LEU A 256 -11.30 11.49 9.64
CA LEU A 256 -9.89 11.33 9.96
C LEU A 256 -9.23 10.22 9.12
N THR A 257 -9.97 9.15 8.80
CA THR A 257 -9.46 8.10 7.90
C THR A 257 -9.46 8.49 6.42
N LEU A 258 -10.04 9.65 6.07
CA LEU A 258 -10.36 10.00 4.69
C LEU A 258 -9.13 10.06 3.76
N PRO A 259 -7.98 10.63 4.15
CA PRO A 259 -6.78 10.63 3.30
C PRO A 259 -6.38 9.20 2.91
N GLN A 260 -6.31 8.32 3.90
CA GLN A 260 -5.92 6.92 3.72
C GLN A 260 -6.96 6.11 2.93
N ALA A 261 -8.25 6.19 3.30
CA ALA A 261 -9.32 5.44 2.66
C ALA A 261 -9.52 5.88 1.19
N THR A 262 -9.41 7.19 0.92
CA THR A 262 -9.47 7.72 -0.44
C THR A 262 -8.32 7.21 -1.28
N HIS A 263 -7.10 7.19 -0.73
CA HIS A 263 -5.93 6.66 -1.43
C HIS A 263 -6.13 5.19 -1.82
N TYR A 264 -6.64 4.34 -0.92
CA TYR A 264 -6.90 2.92 -1.24
C TYR A 264 -7.85 2.76 -2.42
N VAL A 265 -8.91 3.57 -2.49
CA VAL A 265 -9.87 3.54 -3.60
C VAL A 265 -9.26 4.07 -4.89
N LEU A 266 -8.50 5.18 -4.82
CA LEU A 266 -7.84 5.79 -5.99
C LEU A 266 -6.79 4.85 -6.60
N ASP A 267 -6.02 4.17 -5.78
CA ASP A 267 -5.01 3.21 -6.22
C ASP A 267 -5.63 1.98 -6.87
N GLY A 268 -6.86 1.62 -6.48
CA GLY A 268 -7.68 0.67 -7.23
C GLY A 268 -7.79 1.03 -8.72
N PHE A 269 -7.81 2.31 -9.10
CA PHE A 269 -7.80 2.73 -10.50
C PHE A 269 -6.40 2.72 -11.13
N ILE A 270 -5.36 3.05 -10.36
CA ILE A 270 -3.96 3.02 -10.82
C ILE A 270 -3.56 1.58 -11.19
N TRP A 271 -3.94 0.62 -10.34
CA TRP A 271 -3.57 -0.79 -10.49
C TRP A 271 -4.55 -1.63 -11.33
N ARG A 272 -5.69 -1.05 -11.76
CA ARG A 272 -6.63 -1.69 -12.69
C ARG A 272 -6.23 -1.34 -14.12
N MET A 273 -5.14 -1.96 -14.57
CA MET A 273 -4.55 -1.73 -15.89
C MET A 273 -5.19 -2.61 -16.98
N LYS A 274 -6.02 -1.99 -17.83
CA LYS A 274 -6.29 -2.48 -19.20
C LYS A 274 -5.95 -1.44 -20.28
N ASP A 275 -5.93 -0.15 -19.95
CA ASP A 275 -5.62 0.90 -20.92
C ASP A 275 -4.13 1.26 -20.92
N SER A 276 -3.44 0.88 -21.99
CA SER A 276 -2.10 1.35 -22.35
C SER A 276 -2.02 2.86 -22.61
N ASP A 277 -3.17 3.55 -22.61
CA ASP A 277 -3.30 4.98 -22.88
C ASP A 277 -3.31 5.87 -21.63
N ALA A 278 -3.22 5.28 -20.43
CA ALA A 278 -3.21 6.04 -19.19
C ALA A 278 -2.07 7.08 -19.17
N ASN A 279 -2.43 8.35 -18.96
CA ASN A 279 -1.51 9.51 -19.02
C ASN A 279 -0.28 9.33 -18.11
N TRP A 280 -0.44 8.71 -16.94
CA TRP A 280 0.67 8.49 -16.01
C TRP A 280 1.73 7.53 -16.55
N GLN A 281 1.34 6.48 -17.29
CA GLN A 281 2.28 5.55 -17.93
C GLN A 281 3.07 6.27 -19.03
N LYS A 282 2.40 7.12 -19.80
CA LYS A 282 3.05 7.96 -20.81
C LYS A 282 4.07 8.88 -20.16
N VAL A 283 3.75 9.54 -19.06
CA VAL A 283 4.71 10.39 -18.32
C VAL A 283 5.86 9.57 -17.73
N LEU A 284 5.57 8.45 -17.06
CA LEU A 284 6.60 7.62 -16.41
C LEU A 284 7.46 6.80 -17.36
N PHE A 285 7.07 6.57 -18.61
CA PHE A 285 7.81 5.70 -19.53
C PHE A 285 8.13 6.31 -20.88
N ARG A 286 7.73 7.57 -21.16
CA ARG A 286 8.22 8.30 -22.33
C ARG A 286 9.75 8.35 -22.25
N LYS A 287 10.41 7.68 -23.20
CA LYS A 287 11.82 7.92 -23.48
C LYS A 287 11.92 9.39 -23.85
N GLY A 288 12.79 10.14 -23.19
CA GLY A 288 13.17 11.45 -23.67
C GLY A 288 13.51 11.32 -25.15
N SER A 289 12.84 12.09 -26.00
CA SER A 289 13.30 12.32 -27.35
C SER A 289 14.73 12.82 -27.23
N ASN A 290 15.68 12.06 -27.77
CA ASN A 290 17.06 12.52 -27.91
C ASN A 290 17.02 13.91 -28.54
N VAL A 291 17.50 14.90 -27.79
CA VAL A 291 18.06 16.14 -28.34
C VAL A 291 19.56 15.95 -28.28
#